data_AF-A0A7L5G736-F1
#
_entry.id   AF-A0A7L5G736-F1
#
_cell.length_a   1.000
_cell.length_b   1.000
_cell.length_c   1.000
_cell.angle_alpha   90.00
_cell.angle_beta   90.00
_cell.angle_gamma   90.00
#
_symmetry.space_group_name_H-M   'P 1'
#
loop_
_entity.id
_entity.type
_entity.pdbx_description
1 polymer ?
#
loop_
_entity_poly.entity_id
_entity_poly.type
_entity_poly.pdbx_seq_one_letter_code
_entity_poly.pdbx_strand_id
1 'polypeptide(L)'
;MSSFYTILRNVHANAHDLPMKQFSKPKIYTGGVDVTNWGKLTAKEKEKALSKRWYVYFSYRHPETNLLVRQANIHWGANEFTSKEDRFKYLNRIRIKIHSGLQLGFNPYEENQPFYENMVF
;
A
#
# COMPACT_ATOMS: atom_id res chain seq x y z
N MET A 1 -25.96 -24.48 32.34
CA MET A 1 -26.51 -23.12 32.52
C MET A 1 -25.38 -22.13 32.66
N SER A 2 -25.02 -21.46 31.57
CA SER A 2 -24.63 -20.05 31.52
C SER A 2 -24.05 -19.80 30.13
N SER A 3 -24.60 -18.83 29.42
CA SER A 3 -23.80 -18.11 28.44
C SER A 3 -24.38 -16.79 27.96
N PHE A 4 -25.49 -16.28 28.51
CA PHE A 4 -25.87 -14.87 28.25
C PHE A 4 -24.70 -13.93 28.55
N TYR A 5 -23.94 -14.20 29.62
CA TYR A 5 -22.69 -13.51 29.94
C TYR A 5 -21.58 -13.67 28.90
N THR A 6 -21.45 -14.82 28.24
CA THR A 6 -20.43 -15.04 27.20
C THR A 6 -20.83 -14.36 25.90
N ILE A 7 -22.12 -14.40 25.54
CA ILE A 7 -22.66 -13.68 24.38
C ILE A 7 -22.47 -12.17 24.61
N LEU A 8 -22.80 -11.66 25.80
CA LEU A 8 -22.57 -10.26 26.17
C LEU A 8 -21.08 -9.90 26.15
N ARG A 9 -20.16 -10.75 26.65
CA ARG A 9 -18.71 -10.49 26.55
C ARG A 9 -18.21 -10.45 25.12
N ASN A 10 -18.66 -11.37 24.26
CA ASN A 10 -18.30 -11.36 22.84
C ASN A 10 -18.87 -10.12 22.14
N VAL A 11 -20.12 -9.75 22.40
CA VAL A 11 -20.72 -8.55 21.79
C VAL A 11 -20.03 -7.28 22.31
N HIS A 12 -19.67 -7.22 23.59
CA HIS A 12 -18.98 -6.07 24.16
C HIS A 12 -17.53 -5.95 23.66
N ALA A 13 -16.80 -7.06 23.52
CA ALA A 13 -15.50 -7.09 22.87
C ALA A 13 -15.58 -6.65 21.40
N ASN A 14 -16.61 -7.09 20.66
CA ASN A 14 -16.80 -6.70 19.26
C ASN A 14 -17.37 -5.27 19.09
N ALA A 15 -18.06 -4.71 20.08
CA ALA A 15 -18.63 -3.36 20.04
C ALA A 15 -17.60 -2.27 20.40
N HIS A 16 -16.57 -2.62 21.16
CA HIS A 16 -15.50 -1.70 21.56
C HIS A 16 -14.19 -1.89 20.76
N ASP A 17 -13.93 -3.07 20.21
CA ASP A 17 -12.71 -3.35 19.44
C ASP A 17 -13.04 -3.61 17.97
N LEU A 18 -13.13 -2.54 17.17
CA LEU A 18 -12.97 -2.71 15.73
C LEU A 18 -11.61 -3.38 15.49
N PRO A 19 -11.54 -4.54 14.79
CA PRO A 19 -10.28 -5.24 14.60
C PRO A 19 -9.27 -4.27 13.97
N MET A 20 -8.14 -4.11 14.66
CA MET A 20 -7.14 -3.13 14.25
C MET A 20 -6.65 -3.46 12.84
N LYS A 21 -6.63 -2.45 11.97
CA LYS A 21 -6.21 -2.64 10.58
C LYS A 21 -4.76 -3.12 10.50
N GLN A 22 -4.51 -4.22 9.80
CA GLN A 22 -3.16 -4.80 9.68
C GLN A 22 -2.25 -4.03 8.72
N PHE A 23 -2.80 -3.44 7.66
CA PHE A 23 -2.02 -2.70 6.67
C PHE A 23 -2.76 -1.45 6.17
N SER A 24 -2.02 -0.45 5.70
CA SER A 24 -2.62 0.70 5.00
C SER A 24 -2.85 0.36 3.52
N LYS A 25 -3.92 0.90 2.92
CA LYS A 25 -4.18 0.68 1.50
C LYS A 25 -2.99 1.24 0.70
N PRO A 26 -2.35 0.44 -0.16
CA PRO A 26 -1.20 0.91 -0.93
C PRO A 26 -1.56 2.14 -1.79
N LYS A 27 -0.65 3.12 -1.85
CA LYS A 27 -0.80 4.37 -2.60
C LYS A 27 0.42 4.60 -3.48
N ILE A 28 0.27 5.46 -4.49
CA ILE A 28 1.35 5.84 -5.40
C ILE A 28 1.79 7.24 -5.03
N TYR A 29 3.10 7.41 -4.87
CA TYR A 29 3.70 8.73 -4.81
C TYR A 29 4.16 9.13 -6.22
N THR A 30 3.77 10.34 -6.62
CA THR A 30 3.86 10.83 -8.01
C THR A 30 4.72 12.09 -8.08
N GLY A 31 5.86 12.09 -7.39
CA GLY A 31 6.79 13.23 -7.40
C GLY A 31 6.29 14.48 -6.64
N GLY A 32 5.25 14.35 -5.81
CA GLY A 32 4.70 15.45 -5.01
C GLY A 32 3.72 16.33 -5.77
N VAL A 33 3.16 15.85 -6.88
CA VAL A 33 2.03 16.49 -7.57
C VAL A 33 0.82 15.56 -7.56
N ASP A 34 -0.37 16.14 -7.64
CA ASP A 34 -1.60 15.38 -7.85
C ASP A 34 -1.77 15.02 -9.33
N VAL A 35 -1.69 13.72 -9.64
CA VAL A 35 -1.81 13.21 -11.01
C VAL A 35 -3.21 13.41 -11.59
N THR A 36 -4.26 13.52 -10.77
CA THR A 36 -5.62 13.78 -11.29
C THR A 36 -5.72 15.16 -11.95
N ASN A 37 -4.96 16.12 -11.43
CA ASN A 37 -4.88 17.48 -11.94
C ASN A 37 -3.70 17.69 -12.91
N TRP A 38 -3.09 16.63 -13.45
CA TRP A 38 -1.90 16.73 -14.30
C TRP A 38 -2.06 17.69 -15.48
N GLY A 39 -3.24 17.71 -16.11
CA GLY A 39 -3.54 18.62 -17.23
C GLY A 39 -3.38 20.10 -16.85
N LYS A 40 -3.67 20.46 -15.60
CA LYS A 40 -3.61 21.83 -15.08
C LYS A 40 -2.21 22.26 -14.62
N LEU A 41 -1.28 21.32 -14.47
CA LEU A 41 0.09 21.62 -14.06
C LEU A 41 0.86 22.34 -15.16
N THR A 42 1.72 23.27 -14.76
CA THR A 42 2.67 23.93 -15.66
C THR A 42 3.72 22.94 -16.17
N ALA A 43 4.37 23.25 -17.29
CA ALA A 43 5.45 22.40 -17.83
C ALA A 43 6.58 22.17 -16.81
N LYS A 44 6.96 23.21 -16.07
CA LYS A 44 8.00 23.16 -15.03
C LYS A 44 7.60 22.23 -13.86
N GLU A 45 6.34 22.23 -13.44
CA GLU A 45 5.86 21.34 -12.40
C GLU A 45 5.82 19.88 -12.87
N LYS A 46 5.39 19.64 -14.12
CA LYS A 46 5.40 18.31 -14.74
C LYS A 46 6.81 17.74 -14.80
N GLU A 47 7.78 18.54 -15.26
CA GLU A 47 9.19 18.16 -15.31
C GLU A 47 9.76 17.88 -13.90
N LYS A 48 9.48 18.77 -12.93
CA LYS A 48 9.88 18.57 -11.52
C LYS A 48 9.26 17.32 -10.89
N ALA A 49 8.06 16.95 -11.29
CA ALA A 49 7.42 15.72 -10.83
C ALA A 49 8.06 14.48 -11.44
N LEU A 50 8.40 14.51 -12.73
CA LEU A 50 9.04 13.40 -13.45
C LEU A 50 10.50 13.19 -13.06
N SER A 51 11.22 14.23 -12.65
CA SER A 51 12.61 14.13 -12.18
C SER A 51 12.74 13.43 -10.82
N LYS A 52 11.66 13.39 -10.03
CA LYS A 52 11.61 12.66 -8.76
C LYS A 52 11.25 11.20 -8.97
N ARG A 53 11.68 10.35 -8.04
CA ARG A 53 11.29 8.94 -8.01
C ARG A 53 9.81 8.79 -7.64
N TRP A 54 9.08 8.05 -8.46
CA TRP A 54 7.74 7.56 -8.17
C TRP A 54 7.83 6.16 -7.62
N TYR A 55 6.93 5.84 -6.70
CA TYR A 55 6.92 4.56 -6.00
C TYR A 55 5.56 4.26 -5.40
N VAL A 56 5.25 2.97 -5.27
CA VAL A 56 4.16 2.47 -4.44
C VAL A 56 4.61 2.40 -3.00
N TYR A 57 3.67 2.66 -2.11
CA TYR A 57 3.95 2.70 -0.71
C TYR A 57 2.77 2.23 0.12
N PHE A 58 3.07 1.62 1.25
CA PHE A 58 2.10 1.21 2.24
C PHE A 58 2.75 1.13 3.62
N SER A 59 1.95 0.79 4.61
CA SER A 59 2.39 0.54 5.98
C SER A 59 1.81 -0.79 6.41
N TYR A 60 2.54 -1.53 7.23
CA TYR A 60 2.13 -2.82 7.76
C TYR A 60 2.36 -2.81 9.27
N ARG A 61 1.50 -3.51 10.01
CA ARG A 61 1.57 -3.59 11.46
C ARG A 61 2.75 -4.47 11.84
N HIS A 62 3.70 -3.89 12.56
CA HIS A 62 4.87 -4.64 13.00
C HIS A 62 4.42 -5.72 13.99
N PRO A 63 4.85 -6.98 13.83
CA PRO A 63 4.38 -8.10 14.64
C PRO A 63 4.69 -7.93 16.13
N GLU A 64 5.87 -7.38 16.46
CA GLU A 64 6.30 -7.19 17.85
C GLU A 64 5.71 -5.95 18.53
N THR A 65 5.79 -4.78 17.89
CA THR A 65 5.38 -3.51 18.51
C THR A 65 3.89 -3.20 18.35
N ASN A 66 3.19 -3.95 17.49
CA ASN A 66 1.82 -3.67 17.08
C ASN A 66 1.61 -2.25 16.51
N LEU A 67 2.67 -1.52 16.12
CA LEU A 67 2.55 -0.21 15.49
C LEU A 67 2.44 -0.33 13.97
N LEU A 68 1.71 0.58 13.34
CA LEU A 68 1.61 0.62 11.87
C LEU A 68 2.86 1.31 11.29
N VAL A 69 3.79 0.52 10.76
CA VAL A 69 5.11 0.99 10.32
C VAL A 69 5.19 1.07 8.80
N ARG A 70 5.85 2.13 8.33
CA ARG A 70 6.13 2.37 6.92
C ARG A 70 7.06 1.30 6.35
N GLN A 71 6.59 0.59 5.32
CA GLN A 71 7.41 -0.38 4.58
C GLN A 71 8.28 0.32 3.53
N ALA A 72 9.28 -0.40 3.02
CA ALA A 72 10.18 0.09 1.98
C ALA A 72 9.39 0.57 0.73
N ASN A 73 9.86 1.65 0.12
CA ASN A 73 9.24 2.21 -1.07
C ASN A 73 9.50 1.29 -2.28
N ILE A 74 8.44 0.96 -3.01
CA ILE A 74 8.51 0.03 -4.13
C ILE A 74 8.45 0.81 -5.44
N HIS A 75 9.57 0.92 -6.14
CA HIS A 75 9.63 1.59 -7.45
C HIS A 75 9.77 0.62 -8.64
N TRP A 76 10.45 -0.52 -8.47
CA TRP A 76 10.63 -1.61 -9.46
C TRP A 76 10.73 -1.14 -10.93
N GLY A 77 11.68 -0.29 -11.28
CA GLY A 77 11.85 0.15 -12.68
C GLY A 77 10.83 1.19 -13.20
N ALA A 78 9.82 1.59 -12.43
CA ALA A 78 8.84 2.59 -12.87
C ALA A 78 9.46 3.92 -13.35
N ASN A 79 10.63 4.28 -12.80
CA ASN A 79 11.30 5.53 -13.12
C ASN A 79 12.10 5.49 -14.43
N GLU A 80 12.19 4.34 -15.10
CA GLU A 80 12.77 4.20 -16.44
C GLU A 80 11.81 4.72 -17.53
N PHE A 81 10.50 4.70 -17.26
CA PHE A 81 9.51 5.32 -18.13
C PHE A 81 9.61 6.85 -18.07
N THR A 82 9.62 7.48 -19.25
CA THR A 82 9.66 8.95 -19.40
C THR A 82 8.26 9.57 -19.32
N SER A 83 7.25 8.86 -19.84
CA SER A 83 5.85 9.28 -19.81
C SER A 83 5.22 9.10 -18.42
N LYS A 84 4.39 10.08 -18.04
CA LYS A 84 3.57 10.00 -16.82
C LYS A 84 2.52 8.90 -16.90
N GLU A 85 1.93 8.69 -18.07
CA GLU A 85 0.93 7.64 -18.31
C GLU A 85 1.53 6.26 -18.08
N ASP A 86 2.69 5.99 -18.66
CA ASP A 86 3.36 4.70 -18.56
C ASP A 86 3.82 4.43 -17.12
N ARG A 87 4.48 5.43 -16.50
CA ARG A 87 4.93 5.34 -15.11
C ARG A 87 3.77 5.10 -14.15
N PHE A 88 2.65 5.81 -14.33
CA PHE A 88 1.46 5.63 -13.49
C PHE A 88 0.79 4.29 -13.73
N LYS A 89 0.61 3.87 -14.98
CA LYS A 89 0.00 2.58 -15.36
C LYS A 89 0.78 1.42 -14.77
N TYR A 90 2.11 1.46 -14.87
CA TYR A 90 3.00 0.45 -14.30
C TYR A 90 2.89 0.39 -12.78
N LEU A 91 3.03 1.53 -12.08
CA LEU A 91 2.88 1.58 -10.61
C LEU A 91 1.47 1.20 -10.14
N ASN A 92 0.44 1.47 -10.94
CA ASN A 92 -0.93 1.07 -10.60
C ASN A 92 -1.10 -0.46 -10.61
N ARG A 93 -0.48 -1.16 -11.56
CA ARG A 93 -0.45 -2.64 -11.57
C ARG A 93 0.23 -3.18 -10.32
N ILE A 94 1.39 -2.61 -9.97
CA ILE A 94 2.11 -2.94 -8.73
C ILE A 94 1.22 -2.73 -7.51
N ARG A 95 0.60 -1.56 -7.41
CA ARG A 95 -0.29 -1.19 -6.29
C ARG A 95 -1.40 -2.21 -6.10
N ILE A 96 -2.05 -2.63 -7.19
CA ILE A 96 -3.13 -3.61 -7.16
C ILE A 96 -2.60 -4.98 -6.70
N LYS A 97 -1.51 -5.47 -7.30
CA LYS A 97 -0.89 -6.76 -6.90
C LYS A 97 -0.52 -6.78 -5.42
N ILE A 98 0.15 -5.74 -4.92
CA ILE A 98 0.49 -5.61 -3.50
C ILE A 98 -0.76 -5.62 -2.64
N HIS A 99 -1.79 -4.85 -3.03
CA HIS A 99 -3.02 -4.80 -2.25
C HIS A 99 -3.71 -6.16 -2.17
N SER A 100 -3.81 -6.88 -3.29
CA SER A 100 -4.36 -8.23 -3.34
C SER A 100 -3.54 -9.20 -2.49
N GLY A 101 -2.20 -9.15 -2.57
CA GLY A 101 -1.34 -9.98 -1.73
C GLY A 101 -1.57 -9.74 -0.23
N LEU A 102 -1.63 -8.48 0.18
CA LEU A 102 -1.92 -8.11 1.57
C LEU A 102 -3.30 -8.61 2.04
N GLN A 103 -4.30 -8.61 1.16
CA GLN A 103 -5.63 -9.16 1.46
C GLN A 103 -5.62 -10.69 1.58
N LEU A 104 -4.73 -11.37 0.86
CA LEU A 104 -4.55 -12.82 0.91
C LEU A 104 -3.65 -13.28 2.07
N GLY A 105 -3.15 -12.36 2.89
CA GLY A 105 -2.34 -12.68 4.08
C GLY A 105 -0.83 -12.50 3.89
N PHE A 106 -0.36 -11.89 2.79
CA PHE A 106 1.05 -11.56 2.64
C PHE A 106 1.57 -10.70 3.80
N ASN A 107 2.69 -11.13 4.38
CA ASN A 107 3.38 -10.43 5.46
C ASN A 107 4.77 -9.97 4.98
N PRO A 108 5.08 -8.65 5.01
CA PRO A 108 6.38 -8.13 4.59
C PRO A 108 7.52 -8.39 5.60
N TYR A 109 7.21 -8.86 6.82
CA TYR A 109 8.21 -9.20 7.85
C TYR A 109 8.60 -10.67 7.85
N GLU A 110 7.85 -11.51 7.13
CA GLU A 110 8.22 -12.90 6.89
C GLU A 110 9.13 -12.97 5.65
N GLU A 111 10.13 -13.85 5.66
CA GLU A 111 10.94 -14.18 4.48
C GLU A 111 10.10 -14.97 3.47
N ASN A 112 9.11 -14.32 2.87
CA ASN A 112 8.26 -14.91 1.85
C ASN A 112 8.87 -14.66 0.45
N GLN A 113 9.86 -15.49 0.10
CA GLN A 113 10.45 -15.62 -1.25
C GLN A 113 9.41 -15.69 -2.40
N PRO A 114 8.28 -16.45 -2.32
CA PRO A 114 7.42 -16.69 -3.49
C PRO A 114 6.52 -15.50 -3.90
N PHE A 115 6.40 -14.45 -3.08
CA PHE A 115 5.56 -13.29 -3.45
C PHE A 115 6.24 -12.41 -4.51
N TYR A 116 7.56 -12.27 -4.45
CA TYR A 116 8.34 -11.52 -5.44
C TYR A 116 8.45 -12.27 -6.77
N GLU A 117 8.47 -13.61 -6.75
CA GLU A 117 8.45 -14.43 -7.98
C GLU A 117 7.12 -14.31 -8.75
N ASN A 118 5.98 -14.23 -8.05
CA ASN A 118 4.67 -14.02 -8.69
C ASN A 118 4.43 -12.58 -9.19
N MET A 119 5.40 -11.68 -8.96
CA MET A 119 5.35 -10.29 -9.41
C MET A 119 5.96 -10.07 -10.79
N VAL A 120 6.21 -11.12 -11.59
CA VAL A 120 6.67 -10.94 -12.99
C VAL A 120 5.79 -9.90 -13.71
N PHE A 121 6.46 -8.90 -14.29
CA PHE A 121 5.89 -7.72 -14.96
C PHE A 121 5.96 -7.86 -16.47
#